data_AF-A0AAV1NTQ7-F1
#
_entry.id   AF-A0AAV1NTQ7-F1
#
_cell.length_a   1.000
_cell.length_b   1.000
_cell.length_c   1.000
_cell.angle_alpha   90.00
_cell.angle_beta   90.00
_cell.angle_gamma   90.00
#
_symmetry.space_group_name_H-M   'P 1'
#
loop_
_entity.id
_entity.type
_entity.pdbx_description
1 polymer ?
#
loop_
_entity_poly.entity_id
_entity_poly.type
_entity_poly.pdbx_seq_one_letter_code
_entity_poly.pdbx_strand_id
1 'polypeptide(L)'
;MDSKVHVEITGLVKDPSFHVAKSIAEAIKQKFPEAFMVPTIQPLLEFDWHMFLCNTKRELRGEVWQYSSRLMCFLNGHLLGNERDLASWAKKQWGFTFTRPQAFYKALTEDCYSKHLQKTGHQFVFMDIEIAGEEVGRLMFELFSDVCPKTSKNFKALCTGERGLSQSGLQLGYKGTVFHRVVPNGWVQGGDISPERKVDGGESIYGPTFEDESFAVSHAKRGILGMANKGPHSNGSQFYITLQPTLWMDRSYVAFGQVVEGVDVLRRLEEAVTCNERPKYDCKIVDCGVF
;
A
#
# COMPACT_ATOMS: atom_id res chain seq x y z
N MET A 1 -25.24 16.09 -32.78
CA MET A 1 -25.23 16.37 -31.33
C MET A 1 -23.90 15.88 -30.83
N ASP A 2 -22.90 16.75 -30.75
CA ASP A 2 -21.56 16.34 -30.30
C ASP A 2 -21.66 15.88 -28.84
N SER A 3 -21.22 14.65 -28.60
CA SER A 3 -21.16 14.08 -27.25
C SER A 3 -20.24 14.94 -26.38
N LYS A 4 -20.70 15.26 -25.16
CA LYS A 4 -19.89 15.99 -24.19
C LYS A 4 -18.59 15.21 -23.93
N VAL A 5 -17.46 15.91 -23.85
CA VAL A 5 -16.16 15.30 -23.55
C VAL A 5 -16.12 14.90 -22.09
N HIS A 6 -15.77 13.66 -21.83
CA HIS A 6 -15.54 13.12 -20.51
C HIS A 6 -14.04 12.91 -20.30
N VAL A 7 -13.53 13.46 -19.20
CA VAL A 7 -12.13 13.36 -18.80
C VAL A 7 -12.06 12.47 -17.57
N GLU A 8 -11.23 11.44 -17.63
CA GLU A 8 -11.00 10.52 -16.52
C GLU A 8 -9.53 10.56 -16.14
N ILE A 9 -9.25 10.63 -14.84
CA ILE A 9 -7.90 10.69 -14.31
C ILE A 9 -7.79 9.69 -13.18
N THR A 10 -6.93 8.70 -13.36
CA THR A 10 -6.59 7.71 -12.34
C THR A 10 -5.10 7.81 -12.06
N GLY A 11 -4.69 7.92 -10.79
CA GLY A 11 -3.27 8.11 -10.47
C GLY A 11 -2.94 8.15 -9.00
N LEU A 12 -1.64 8.21 -8.73
CA LEU A 12 -1.08 8.30 -7.39
C LEU A 12 -1.49 9.60 -6.71
N VAL A 13 -2.23 9.50 -5.61
CA VAL A 13 -2.64 10.68 -4.82
C VAL A 13 -1.46 11.42 -4.20
N LYS A 14 -0.35 10.73 -3.96
CA LYS A 14 0.90 11.31 -3.44
C LYS A 14 1.78 11.97 -4.50
N ASP A 15 1.36 11.96 -5.77
CA ASP A 15 2.15 12.54 -6.86
C ASP A 15 1.60 13.91 -7.29
N PRO A 16 2.43 14.98 -7.32
CA PRO A 16 1.98 16.30 -7.74
C PRO A 16 1.41 16.37 -9.15
N SER A 17 1.90 15.54 -10.10
CA SER A 17 1.38 15.54 -11.47
C SER A 17 -0.08 15.08 -11.53
N PHE A 18 -0.50 14.17 -10.62
CA PHE A 18 -1.92 13.79 -10.51
C PHE A 18 -2.80 15.01 -10.18
N HIS A 19 -2.36 15.86 -9.26
CA HIS A 19 -3.10 17.07 -8.87
C HIS A 19 -3.07 18.16 -9.95
N VAL A 20 -2.01 18.21 -10.75
CA VAL A 20 -1.97 19.05 -11.97
C VAL A 20 -3.06 18.61 -12.95
N ALA A 21 -3.09 17.31 -13.29
CA ALA A 21 -4.09 16.77 -14.21
C ALA A 21 -5.52 17.01 -13.69
N LYS A 22 -5.76 16.70 -12.40
CA LYS A 22 -7.04 16.94 -11.73
C LYS A 22 -7.48 18.40 -11.87
N SER A 23 -6.59 19.34 -11.55
CA SER A 23 -6.90 20.77 -11.60
C SER A 23 -7.20 21.24 -13.03
N ILE A 24 -6.50 20.71 -14.05
CA ILE A 24 -6.79 20.99 -15.46
C ILE A 24 -8.20 20.50 -15.82
N ALA A 25 -8.56 19.27 -15.45
CA ALA A 25 -9.85 18.67 -15.76
C ALA A 25 -11.02 19.40 -15.07
N GLU A 26 -10.86 19.80 -13.81
CA GLU A 26 -11.87 20.58 -13.08
C GLU A 26 -12.03 21.99 -13.68
N ALA A 27 -10.90 22.66 -13.97
CA ALA A 27 -10.93 24.03 -14.50
C ALA A 27 -11.46 24.10 -15.94
N ILE A 28 -11.16 23.12 -16.80
CA ILE A 28 -11.69 23.09 -18.17
C ILE A 28 -13.21 22.85 -18.16
N LYS A 29 -13.71 21.98 -17.28
CA LYS A 29 -15.15 21.78 -17.06
C LYS A 29 -15.82 23.05 -16.56
N GLN A 30 -15.19 23.77 -15.64
CA GLN A 30 -15.73 25.05 -15.14
C GLN A 30 -15.81 26.10 -16.25
N LYS A 31 -14.81 26.16 -17.13
CA LYS A 31 -14.77 27.13 -18.24
C LYS A 31 -15.74 26.77 -19.38
N PHE A 32 -15.92 25.48 -19.67
CA PHE A 32 -16.75 24.98 -20.76
C PHE A 32 -17.80 23.98 -20.25
N PRO A 33 -18.78 24.44 -19.45
CA PRO A 33 -19.71 23.55 -18.74
C PRO A 33 -20.60 22.74 -19.68
N GLU A 34 -20.92 23.26 -20.87
CA GLU A 34 -21.75 22.54 -21.85
C GLU A 34 -20.98 21.54 -22.69
N ALA A 35 -19.68 21.73 -22.88
CA ALA A 35 -18.86 20.84 -23.69
C ALA A 35 -18.32 19.65 -22.91
N PHE A 36 -18.23 19.74 -21.58
CA PHE A 36 -17.60 18.72 -20.74
C PHE A 36 -18.59 18.05 -19.80
N MET A 37 -18.39 16.77 -19.51
CA MET A 37 -18.98 16.09 -18.36
C MET A 37 -18.20 16.42 -17.09
N VAL A 38 -18.77 16.12 -15.92
CA VAL A 38 -18.01 16.18 -14.66
C VAL A 38 -16.87 15.16 -14.78
N PRO A 39 -15.61 15.55 -14.53
CA PRO A 39 -14.49 14.63 -14.68
C PRO A 39 -14.53 13.53 -13.62
N THR A 40 -14.12 12.32 -14.00
CA THR A 40 -13.94 11.21 -13.05
C THR A 40 -12.52 11.26 -12.51
N ILE A 41 -12.36 11.45 -11.20
CA ILE A 41 -11.07 11.51 -10.54
C ILE A 41 -10.93 10.35 -9.58
N GLN A 42 -9.99 9.44 -9.84
CA GLN A 42 -9.73 8.25 -9.05
C GLN A 42 -8.32 8.34 -8.42
N PRO A 43 -8.21 8.87 -7.18
CA PRO A 43 -6.97 8.85 -6.42
C PRO A 43 -6.68 7.42 -5.92
N LEU A 44 -5.46 6.95 -6.13
CA LEU A 44 -4.99 5.63 -5.69
C LEU A 44 -3.72 5.74 -4.84
N LEU A 45 -3.59 4.86 -3.85
CA LEU A 45 -2.34 4.61 -3.13
C LEU A 45 -1.38 3.77 -3.98
N GLU A 46 -0.11 3.66 -3.60
CA GLU A 46 0.93 3.06 -4.43
C GLU A 46 0.63 1.62 -4.84
N PHE A 47 0.15 0.79 -3.92
CA PHE A 47 -0.20 -0.60 -4.22
C PHE A 47 -1.41 -0.70 -5.16
N ASP A 48 -2.46 0.08 -4.92
CA ASP A 48 -3.65 0.05 -5.78
C ASP A 48 -3.35 0.61 -7.18
N TRP A 49 -2.50 1.63 -7.28
CA TRP A 49 -1.98 2.13 -8.55
C TRP A 49 -1.15 1.07 -9.29
N HIS A 50 -0.28 0.36 -8.58
CA HIS A 50 0.51 -0.71 -9.19
C HIS A 50 -0.40 -1.81 -9.77
N MET A 51 -1.42 -2.23 -9.01
CA MET A 51 -2.41 -3.20 -9.47
C MET A 51 -3.23 -2.68 -10.66
N PHE A 52 -3.71 -1.44 -10.59
CA PHE A 52 -4.42 -0.77 -11.68
C PHE A 52 -3.56 -0.76 -12.95
N LEU A 53 -2.32 -0.28 -12.86
CA LEU A 53 -1.41 -0.17 -14.00
C LEU A 53 -1.11 -1.54 -14.61
N CYS A 54 -0.89 -2.57 -13.79
CA CYS A 54 -0.68 -3.94 -14.28
C CYS A 54 -1.91 -4.48 -15.03
N ASN A 55 -3.12 -4.24 -14.53
CA ASN A 55 -4.35 -4.67 -15.20
C ASN A 55 -4.59 -3.89 -16.50
N THR A 56 -4.46 -2.56 -16.46
CA THR A 56 -4.62 -1.70 -17.65
C THR A 56 -3.61 -2.05 -18.75
N LYS A 57 -2.35 -2.36 -18.40
CA LYS A 57 -1.34 -2.83 -19.37
C LYS A 57 -1.75 -4.15 -20.04
N ARG A 58 -2.39 -5.06 -19.32
CA ARG A 58 -2.89 -6.34 -19.88
C ARG A 58 -4.08 -6.15 -20.81
N GLU A 59 -4.97 -5.22 -20.48
CA GLU A 59 -6.19 -4.94 -21.24
C GLU A 59 -5.90 -4.19 -22.54
N LEU A 60 -5.16 -3.08 -22.45
CA LEU A 60 -4.93 -2.22 -23.62
C LEU A 60 -3.97 -2.86 -24.64
N ARG A 61 -3.08 -3.77 -24.22
CA ARG A 61 -2.01 -4.39 -25.04
C ARG A 61 -1.17 -3.30 -25.77
N GLY A 62 -0.04 -3.64 -26.41
CA GLY A 62 0.73 -2.65 -27.21
C GLY A 62 1.29 -1.42 -26.45
N GLU A 63 0.97 -0.20 -26.88
CA GLU A 63 1.63 1.10 -26.60
C GLU A 63 1.88 1.47 -25.11
N VAL A 64 1.30 0.73 -24.16
CA VAL A 64 1.36 1.01 -22.70
C VAL A 64 2.46 0.22 -21.99
N TRP A 65 3.17 -0.72 -22.65
CA TRP A 65 4.22 -1.52 -21.99
C TRP A 65 5.27 -0.67 -21.27
N GLN A 66 5.65 0.46 -21.88
CA GLN A 66 6.64 1.41 -21.35
C GLN A 66 6.03 2.57 -20.54
N TYR A 67 4.74 2.52 -20.20
CA TYR A 67 4.10 3.58 -19.42
C TYR A 67 4.75 3.69 -18.04
N SER A 68 5.37 4.84 -17.80
CA SER A 68 6.18 5.16 -16.61
C SER A 68 5.62 6.29 -15.77
N SER A 69 4.56 6.95 -16.25
CA SER A 69 3.86 8.00 -15.50
C SER A 69 3.11 7.41 -14.30
N ARG A 70 2.89 8.24 -13.29
CA ARG A 70 2.22 7.91 -12.02
C ARG A 70 0.72 8.21 -12.02
N LEU A 71 0.20 8.61 -13.16
CA LEU A 71 -1.22 8.85 -13.44
C LEU A 71 -1.50 8.51 -14.89
N MET A 72 -2.74 8.22 -15.23
CA MET A 72 -3.25 8.08 -16.59
C MET A 72 -4.47 8.98 -16.78
N CYS A 73 -4.46 9.75 -17.87
CA CYS A 73 -5.57 10.56 -18.33
C CYS A 73 -6.28 9.84 -19.49
N PHE A 74 -7.61 9.78 -19.46
CA PHE A 74 -8.43 9.26 -20.54
C PHE A 74 -9.42 10.32 -21.02
N LEU A 75 -9.73 10.28 -22.32
CA LEU A 75 -10.78 11.08 -22.95
C LEU A 75 -11.81 10.14 -23.56
N ASN A 76 -13.05 10.20 -23.06
CA ASN A 76 -14.14 9.33 -23.52
C ASN A 76 -13.75 7.84 -23.53
N GLY A 77 -13.03 7.38 -22.49
CA GLY A 77 -12.53 6.00 -22.39
C GLY A 77 -11.24 5.68 -23.17
N HIS A 78 -10.70 6.61 -23.96
CA HIS A 78 -9.44 6.39 -24.70
C HIS A 78 -8.25 7.01 -23.96
N LEU A 79 -7.15 6.26 -23.84
CA LEU A 79 -5.93 6.73 -23.19
C LEU A 79 -5.36 7.95 -23.93
N LEU A 80 -5.24 9.06 -23.21
CA LEU A 80 -4.61 10.28 -23.70
C LEU A 80 -3.10 10.31 -23.39
N GLY A 81 -2.72 9.86 -22.19
CA GLY A 81 -1.35 9.97 -21.69
C GLY A 81 -1.30 10.48 -20.26
N ASN A 82 -0.39 11.40 -19.96
CA ASN A 82 -0.17 11.98 -18.63
C ASN A 82 -0.74 13.41 -18.51
N GLU A 83 -0.32 14.16 -17.48
CA GLU A 83 -0.77 15.54 -17.23
C GLU A 83 -0.31 16.52 -18.31
N ARG A 84 0.85 16.27 -18.93
CA ARG A 84 1.40 17.10 -20.01
C ARG A 84 0.63 16.88 -21.30
N ASP A 85 0.26 15.63 -21.58
CA ASP A 85 -0.57 15.28 -22.74
C ASP A 85 -1.96 15.91 -22.60
N LEU A 86 -2.54 15.86 -21.40
CA LEU A 86 -3.80 16.55 -21.08
C LEU A 86 -3.70 18.06 -21.25
N ALA A 87 -2.63 18.69 -20.74
CA ALA A 87 -2.41 20.13 -20.91
C ALA A 87 -2.23 20.52 -22.39
N SER A 88 -1.47 19.72 -23.15
CA SER A 88 -1.22 19.92 -24.59
C SER A 88 -2.51 19.79 -25.40
N TRP A 89 -3.32 18.77 -25.10
CA TRP A 89 -4.63 18.57 -25.72
C TRP A 89 -5.58 19.74 -25.41
N ALA A 90 -5.70 20.14 -24.15
CA ALA A 90 -6.56 21.25 -23.73
C ALA A 90 -6.18 22.57 -24.42
N LYS A 91 -4.87 22.83 -24.57
CA LYS A 91 -4.38 24.01 -25.28
C LYS A 91 -4.73 23.97 -26.77
N LYS A 92 -4.50 22.82 -27.43
CA LYS A 92 -4.69 22.67 -28.88
C LYS A 92 -6.17 22.68 -29.29
N GLN A 93 -7.02 21.96 -28.57
CA GLN A 93 -8.42 21.77 -28.95
C GLN A 93 -9.34 22.87 -28.39
N TRP A 94 -9.02 23.42 -27.22
CA TRP A 94 -9.91 24.34 -26.49
C TRP A 94 -9.30 25.72 -26.24
N GLY A 95 -8.07 25.97 -26.71
CA GLY A 95 -7.35 27.20 -26.39
C GLY A 95 -7.19 27.40 -24.88
N PHE A 96 -7.21 26.31 -24.10
CA PHE A 96 -7.22 26.36 -22.64
C PHE A 96 -5.83 26.10 -22.07
N THR A 97 -5.36 27.03 -21.25
CA THR A 97 -4.14 26.87 -20.48
C THR A 97 -4.46 27.07 -19.00
N PHE A 98 -3.91 26.19 -18.17
CA PHE A 98 -4.04 26.27 -16.72
C PHE A 98 -2.67 26.05 -16.11
N THR A 99 -2.23 26.97 -15.26
CA THR A 99 -0.92 26.90 -14.63
C THR A 99 -1.01 27.46 -13.23
N ARG A 100 -0.40 26.74 -12.29
CA ARG A 100 -0.22 27.15 -10.90
C ARG A 100 1.24 26.88 -10.51
N PRO A 101 1.78 27.58 -9.50
CA PRO A 101 3.13 27.34 -9.01
C PRO A 101 3.31 25.90 -8.52
N GLN A 102 4.50 25.32 -8.68
CA GLN A 102 4.79 23.96 -8.20
C GLN A 102 4.56 23.81 -6.68
N ALA A 103 4.87 24.85 -5.91
CA ALA A 103 4.65 24.87 -4.46
C ALA A 103 3.16 24.67 -4.09
N PHE A 104 2.24 25.19 -4.90
CA PHE A 104 0.80 24.98 -4.70
C PHE A 104 0.44 23.50 -4.84
N TYR A 105 0.95 22.82 -5.88
CA TYR A 105 0.65 21.40 -6.09
C TYR A 105 1.29 20.51 -5.04
N LYS A 106 2.48 20.84 -4.53
CA LYS A 106 3.09 20.13 -3.40
C LYS A 106 2.21 20.20 -2.15
N ALA A 107 1.79 21.41 -1.75
CA ALA A 107 0.90 21.58 -0.61
C ALA A 107 -0.45 20.89 -0.80
N LEU A 108 -1.03 20.97 -2.02
CA LEU A 108 -2.28 20.27 -2.35
C LEU A 108 -2.13 18.75 -2.28
N THR A 109 -0.97 18.23 -2.69
CA THR A 109 -0.65 16.80 -2.64
C THR A 109 -0.63 16.31 -1.20
N GLU A 110 0.08 17.01 -0.31
CA GLU A 110 0.14 16.69 1.12
C GLU A 110 -1.27 16.70 1.74
N ASP A 111 -2.03 17.78 1.54
CA ASP A 111 -3.40 17.91 2.06
C ASP A 111 -4.34 16.81 1.54
N CYS A 112 -4.33 16.55 0.23
CA CYS A 112 -5.17 15.52 -0.37
C CYS A 112 -4.77 14.12 0.07
N TYR A 113 -3.47 13.84 0.23
CA TYR A 113 -2.97 12.56 0.73
C TYR A 113 -3.43 12.33 2.17
N SER A 114 -3.21 13.29 3.07
CA SER A 114 -3.67 13.20 4.46
C SER A 114 -5.17 13.01 4.56
N LYS A 115 -5.96 13.78 3.79
CA LYS A 115 -7.43 13.61 3.75
C LYS A 115 -7.86 12.25 3.19
N HIS A 116 -7.13 11.72 2.21
CA HIS A 116 -7.41 10.40 1.64
C HIS A 116 -7.24 9.29 2.69
N LEU A 117 -6.13 9.33 3.45
CA LEU A 117 -5.89 8.38 4.53
C LEU A 117 -6.91 8.54 5.67
N GLN A 118 -7.22 9.76 6.09
CA GLN A 118 -8.20 10.01 7.16
C GLN A 118 -9.62 9.52 6.80
N LYS A 119 -9.98 9.55 5.52
CA LYS A 119 -11.31 9.14 5.05
C LYS A 119 -11.59 7.66 5.28
N THR A 120 -10.57 6.81 5.36
CA THR A 120 -10.77 5.37 5.62
C THR A 120 -11.22 5.12 7.06
N GLY A 121 -10.91 6.04 7.99
CA GLY A 121 -11.14 5.83 9.43
C GLY A 121 -10.22 4.79 10.06
N HIS A 122 -9.28 4.25 9.29
CA HIS A 122 -8.34 3.22 9.71
C HIS A 122 -7.05 3.81 10.29
N GLN A 123 -6.27 2.95 10.93
CA GLN A 123 -4.96 3.29 11.47
C GLN A 123 -3.87 2.90 10.48
N PHE A 124 -2.85 3.74 10.37
CA PHE A 124 -1.70 3.48 9.53
C PHE A 124 -0.44 3.31 10.38
N VAL A 125 0.37 2.32 10.02
CA VAL A 125 1.65 2.05 10.67
C VAL A 125 2.72 1.86 9.61
N PHE A 126 3.98 2.04 9.98
CA PHE A 126 5.10 1.88 9.07
C PHE A 126 6.18 0.97 9.62
N MET A 127 7.00 0.45 8.70
CA MET A 127 8.24 -0.26 8.99
C MET A 127 9.31 0.21 8.00
N ASP A 128 10.43 0.72 8.51
CA ASP A 128 11.63 1.01 7.74
C ASP A 128 12.47 -0.26 7.65
N ILE A 129 12.81 -0.63 6.41
CA ILE A 129 13.41 -1.92 6.08
C ILE A 129 14.85 -1.73 5.64
N GLU A 130 15.72 -2.57 6.18
CA GLU A 130 17.11 -2.73 5.77
C GLU A 130 17.31 -4.16 5.23
N ILE A 131 18.02 -4.30 4.12
CA ILE A 131 18.40 -5.60 3.56
C ILE A 131 19.92 -5.63 3.42
N ALA A 132 20.58 -6.61 4.03
CA ALA A 132 22.03 -6.76 3.98
C ALA A 132 22.82 -5.51 4.45
N GLY A 133 22.28 -4.75 5.41
CA GLY A 133 22.90 -3.51 5.91
C GLY A 133 22.59 -2.26 5.09
N GLU A 134 21.80 -2.36 4.02
CA GLU A 134 21.38 -1.22 3.20
C GLU A 134 19.90 -0.87 3.45
N GLU A 135 19.62 0.39 3.74
CA GLU A 135 18.24 0.91 3.82
C GLU A 135 17.57 0.78 2.44
N VAL A 136 16.50 -0.02 2.37
CA VAL A 136 15.77 -0.23 1.11
C VAL A 136 14.50 0.61 1.00
N GLY A 137 14.00 1.11 2.13
CA GLY A 137 12.87 2.04 2.19
C GLY A 137 11.81 1.62 3.21
N ARG A 138 10.64 2.26 3.11
CA ARG A 138 9.53 2.12 4.05
C ARG A 138 8.38 1.31 3.47
N LEU A 139 7.85 0.38 4.27
CA LEU A 139 6.52 -0.19 4.08
C LEU A 139 5.52 0.60 4.92
N MET A 140 4.39 0.97 4.33
CA MET A 140 3.26 1.54 5.06
C MET A 140 2.07 0.59 4.99
N PHE A 141 1.43 0.37 6.12
CA PHE A 141 0.32 -0.55 6.27
C PHE A 141 -0.93 0.19 6.70
N GLU A 142 -2.05 -0.13 6.08
CA GLU A 142 -3.38 0.17 6.59
C GLU A 142 -3.87 -1.01 7.44
N LEU A 143 -4.39 -0.72 8.63
CA LEU A 143 -4.96 -1.73 9.53
C LEU A 143 -6.49 -1.64 9.49
N PHE A 144 -7.16 -2.75 9.16
CA PHE A 144 -8.62 -2.85 9.09
C PHE A 144 -9.23 -2.95 10.48
N SER A 145 -9.08 -1.88 11.27
CA SER A 145 -9.51 -1.81 12.67
C SER A 145 -11.02 -1.83 12.87
N ASP A 146 -11.78 -1.63 11.80
CA ASP A 146 -13.24 -1.80 11.74
C ASP A 146 -13.65 -3.29 11.71
N VAL A 147 -12.87 -4.14 11.05
CA VAL A 147 -13.10 -5.58 10.91
C VAL A 147 -12.37 -6.40 11.99
N CYS A 148 -11.12 -6.05 12.28
CA CYS A 148 -10.22 -6.78 13.18
C CYS A 148 -9.60 -5.86 14.25
N PRO A 149 -10.40 -5.14 15.08
CA PRO A 149 -9.89 -4.16 16.05
C PRO A 149 -8.86 -4.71 17.02
N LYS A 150 -9.03 -5.93 17.53
CA LYS A 150 -8.12 -6.56 18.51
C LYS A 150 -6.78 -6.90 17.86
N THR A 151 -6.81 -7.48 16.67
CA THR A 151 -5.63 -7.86 15.88
C THR A 151 -4.86 -6.63 15.41
N SER A 152 -5.57 -5.62 14.89
CA SER A 152 -4.97 -4.33 14.50
C SER A 152 -4.31 -3.63 15.71
N LYS A 153 -4.95 -3.64 16.87
CA LYS A 153 -4.38 -3.07 18.10
C LYS A 153 -3.12 -3.82 18.55
N ASN A 154 -3.08 -5.15 18.44
CA ASN A 154 -1.88 -5.93 18.72
C ASN A 154 -0.72 -5.50 17.82
N PHE A 155 -0.95 -5.50 16.51
CA PHE A 155 0.09 -5.16 15.53
C PHE A 155 0.60 -3.71 15.72
N LYS A 156 -0.31 -2.75 15.89
CA LYS A 156 0.06 -1.34 16.16
C LYS A 156 0.90 -1.19 17.42
N ALA A 157 0.52 -1.83 18.51
CA ALA A 157 1.24 -1.74 19.77
C ALA A 157 2.64 -2.37 19.67
N LEU A 158 2.80 -3.44 18.87
CA LEU A 158 4.10 -4.03 18.56
C LEU A 158 4.93 -3.14 17.60
N CYS A 159 4.31 -2.41 16.68
CA CYS A 159 5.03 -1.40 15.88
C CYS A 159 5.57 -0.26 16.75
N THR A 160 4.81 0.20 17.74
CA THR A 160 5.21 1.34 18.60
C THR A 160 6.11 0.94 19.77
N GLY A 161 6.06 -0.32 20.20
CA GLY A 161 6.72 -0.75 21.43
C GLY A 161 6.09 -0.22 22.72
N GLU A 162 4.90 0.38 22.65
CA GLU A 162 4.26 1.10 23.77
C GLU A 162 3.97 0.22 24.99
N ARG A 163 3.98 -1.11 24.81
CA ARG A 163 3.67 -2.10 25.86
C ARG A 163 4.87 -2.54 26.68
N GLY A 164 6.09 -2.17 26.30
CA GLY A 164 7.30 -2.52 27.04
C GLY A 164 7.53 -4.03 27.09
N LEU A 165 7.67 -4.58 28.30
CA LEU A 165 7.92 -6.02 28.50
C LEU A 165 6.61 -6.79 28.71
N SER A 166 6.53 -7.98 28.15
CA SER A 166 5.48 -8.95 28.45
C SER A 166 5.67 -9.56 29.85
N GLN A 167 4.71 -10.38 30.29
CA GLN A 167 4.81 -11.09 31.56
C GLN A 167 5.99 -12.06 31.63
N SER A 168 6.46 -12.57 30.49
CA SER A 168 7.65 -13.44 30.41
C SER A 168 8.97 -12.66 30.36
N GLY A 169 8.91 -11.33 30.40
CA GLY A 169 10.07 -10.45 30.27
C GLY A 169 10.48 -10.18 28.82
N LEU A 170 9.65 -10.58 27.84
CA LEU A 170 9.94 -10.38 26.43
C LEU A 170 9.62 -8.94 26.00
N GLN A 171 10.52 -8.28 25.26
CA GLN A 171 10.25 -6.96 24.71
C GLN A 171 9.17 -7.04 23.61
N LEU A 172 8.03 -6.39 23.84
CA LEU A 172 6.91 -6.32 22.90
C LEU A 172 7.16 -5.20 21.88
N GLY A 173 7.94 -5.49 20.84
CA GLY A 173 8.20 -4.54 19.77
C GLY A 173 8.83 -5.15 18.51
N TYR A 174 8.49 -4.64 17.34
CA TYR A 174 9.04 -5.12 16.05
C TYR A 174 10.39 -4.52 15.68
N LYS A 175 10.77 -3.37 16.27
CA LYS A 175 12.06 -2.72 15.98
C LYS A 175 13.23 -3.65 16.30
N GLY A 176 14.09 -3.87 15.31
CA GLY A 176 15.24 -4.76 15.37
C GLY A 176 14.94 -6.22 14.99
N THR A 177 13.67 -6.60 14.80
CA THR A 177 13.31 -7.95 14.33
C THR A 177 13.56 -8.11 12.82
N VAL A 178 13.52 -9.35 12.35
CA VAL A 178 13.82 -9.70 10.96
C VAL A 178 12.65 -10.39 10.27
N PHE A 179 12.61 -10.29 8.95
CA PHE A 179 11.85 -11.22 8.12
C PHE A 179 12.63 -12.52 8.04
N HIS A 180 12.18 -13.53 8.80
CA HIS A 180 12.89 -14.79 8.94
C HIS A 180 12.54 -15.82 7.86
N ARG A 181 11.47 -15.59 7.10
CA ARG A 181 11.02 -16.51 6.03
C ARG A 181 10.47 -15.73 4.84
N VAL A 182 10.94 -16.08 3.64
CA VAL A 182 10.50 -15.54 2.36
C VAL A 182 10.19 -16.72 1.45
N VAL A 183 8.93 -16.81 1.05
CA VAL A 183 8.42 -17.79 0.08
C VAL A 183 8.07 -17.01 -1.20
N PRO A 184 8.94 -16.98 -2.22
CA PRO A 184 8.67 -16.28 -3.47
C PRO A 184 7.35 -16.73 -4.10
N ASN A 185 6.55 -15.79 -4.62
CA ASN A 185 5.17 -16.08 -5.06
C ASN A 185 4.30 -16.68 -3.93
N GLY A 186 4.58 -16.39 -2.68
CA GLY A 186 3.78 -16.85 -1.54
C GLY A 186 3.58 -15.68 -0.60
N TRP A 187 4.44 -15.62 0.41
CA TRP A 187 4.43 -14.57 1.41
C TRP A 187 5.83 -14.34 1.96
N VAL A 188 6.02 -13.19 2.57
CA VAL A 188 7.16 -12.87 3.42
C VAL A 188 6.64 -12.81 4.85
N GLN A 189 7.36 -13.42 5.79
CA GLN A 189 6.98 -13.57 7.19
C GLN A 189 8.07 -13.00 8.10
N GLY A 190 7.62 -12.28 9.12
CA GLY A 190 8.46 -11.68 10.14
C GLY A 190 7.73 -11.58 11.47
N GLY A 191 8.26 -10.72 12.36
CA GLY A 191 7.61 -10.43 13.63
C GLY A 191 7.80 -11.50 14.71
N ASP A 192 8.79 -12.39 14.57
CA ASP A 192 9.28 -13.13 15.73
C ASP A 192 10.12 -12.18 16.59
N ILE A 193 9.52 -11.75 17.71
CA ILE A 193 10.12 -10.83 18.67
C ILE A 193 10.99 -11.56 19.71
N SER A 194 11.11 -12.90 19.63
CA SER A 194 11.91 -13.71 20.57
C SER A 194 13.34 -13.90 20.11
N PRO A 195 14.34 -13.22 20.69
CA PRO A 195 15.74 -13.36 20.28
C PRO A 195 16.30 -14.76 20.56
N GLU A 196 15.81 -15.46 21.58
CA GLU A 196 16.35 -16.75 22.02
C GLU A 196 15.64 -17.96 21.38
N ARG A 197 14.37 -17.81 20.99
CA ARG A 197 13.56 -18.88 20.40
C ARG A 197 13.61 -18.80 18.89
N LYS A 198 14.66 -19.36 18.29
CA LYS A 198 14.95 -19.41 16.85
C LYS A 198 13.70 -19.64 15.96
N VAL A 199 12.99 -18.57 15.59
CA VAL A 199 11.93 -18.53 14.56
C VAL A 199 10.57 -19.15 14.96
N ASP A 200 10.41 -19.57 16.22
CA ASP A 200 9.18 -20.23 16.72
C ASP A 200 8.54 -19.49 17.90
N GLY A 201 9.01 -18.27 18.18
CA GLY A 201 8.60 -17.49 19.32
C GLY A 201 7.64 -16.36 18.99
N GLY A 202 7.59 -15.43 19.93
CA GLY A 202 6.77 -14.22 19.87
C GLY A 202 5.57 -14.29 20.80
N GLU A 203 5.15 -13.12 21.28
CA GLU A 203 3.99 -12.97 22.15
C GLU A 203 3.16 -11.78 21.68
N SER A 204 1.84 -11.87 21.85
CA SER A 204 0.95 -10.75 21.62
C SER A 204 0.95 -9.81 22.83
N ILE A 205 0.37 -8.64 22.66
CA ILE A 205 0.12 -7.71 23.77
C ILE A 205 -0.91 -8.24 24.80
N TYR A 206 -1.57 -9.36 24.48
CA TYR A 206 -2.58 -10.00 25.33
C TYR A 206 -2.06 -11.25 26.04
N GLY A 207 -0.80 -11.64 25.80
CA GLY A 207 -0.21 -12.88 26.29
C GLY A 207 0.40 -13.71 25.16
N PRO A 208 0.77 -14.98 25.43
CA PRO A 208 1.48 -15.83 24.47
C PRO A 208 0.75 -15.97 23.13
N THR A 209 -0.56 -16.19 23.17
CA THR A 209 -1.42 -16.24 21.99
C THR A 209 -2.78 -15.57 22.23
N PHE A 210 -3.49 -15.25 21.15
CA PHE A 210 -4.89 -14.83 21.15
C PHE A 210 -5.68 -15.47 20.01
N GLU A 211 -7.01 -15.37 20.10
CA GLU A 211 -7.99 -16.00 19.21
C GLU A 211 -7.97 -15.44 17.78
N ASP A 212 -8.57 -16.19 16.86
CA ASP A 212 -8.84 -15.70 15.50
C ASP A 212 -10.05 -14.77 15.55
N GLU A 213 -9.86 -13.51 15.18
CA GLU A 213 -10.89 -12.49 15.35
C GLU A 213 -11.94 -12.51 14.22
N SER A 214 -11.49 -12.56 12.97
CA SER A 214 -12.37 -12.56 11.79
C SER A 214 -11.66 -13.11 10.56
N PHE A 215 -12.44 -13.72 9.67
CA PHE A 215 -11.99 -14.19 8.34
C PHE A 215 -12.69 -13.45 7.19
N ALA A 216 -13.23 -12.26 7.45
CA ALA A 216 -13.97 -11.48 6.46
C ALA A 216 -13.08 -10.90 5.36
N VAL A 217 -11.80 -10.69 5.65
CA VAL A 217 -10.82 -10.17 4.69
C VAL A 217 -10.21 -11.34 3.93
N SER A 218 -10.36 -11.34 2.61
CA SER A 218 -9.82 -12.38 1.73
C SER A 218 -8.38 -12.08 1.31
N HIS A 219 -7.59 -13.13 1.12
CA HIS A 219 -6.21 -13.10 0.59
C HIS A 219 -6.19 -13.00 -0.94
N ALA A 220 -7.10 -12.23 -1.53
CA ALA A 220 -7.31 -12.17 -2.97
C ALA A 220 -6.29 -11.31 -3.73
N LYS A 221 -5.34 -10.66 -3.04
CA LYS A 221 -4.34 -9.78 -3.66
C LYS A 221 -2.97 -9.85 -2.98
N ARG A 222 -1.97 -9.32 -3.69
CA ARG A 222 -0.63 -9.03 -3.16
C ARG A 222 -0.72 -7.92 -2.11
N GLY A 223 0.11 -8.01 -1.08
CA GLY A 223 0.23 -7.00 -0.03
C GLY A 223 -0.78 -7.14 1.10
N ILE A 224 -1.51 -8.26 1.20
CA ILE A 224 -2.39 -8.51 2.36
C ILE A 224 -1.54 -8.82 3.58
N LEU A 225 -1.80 -8.12 4.68
CA LEU A 225 -1.17 -8.33 5.98
C LEU A 225 -2.05 -9.26 6.82
N GLY A 226 -1.47 -10.36 7.30
CA GLY A 226 -2.17 -11.34 8.12
C GLY A 226 -1.32 -11.95 9.23
N MET A 227 -1.98 -12.61 10.18
CA MET A 227 -1.34 -13.23 11.33
C MET A 227 -0.82 -14.62 10.99
N ALA A 228 0.47 -14.87 11.24
CA ALA A 228 0.99 -16.22 11.22
C ALA A 228 0.56 -16.93 12.52
N ASN A 229 0.10 -18.18 12.39
CA ASN A 229 -0.37 -18.99 13.51
C ASN A 229 0.12 -20.45 13.38
N LYS A 230 -0.04 -21.23 14.45
CA LYS A 230 0.27 -22.66 14.53
C LYS A 230 -1.00 -23.52 14.59
N GLY A 231 -2.07 -23.04 13.97
CA GLY A 231 -3.42 -23.60 14.07
C GLY A 231 -4.42 -22.61 14.67
N PRO A 232 -5.70 -23.01 14.79
CA PRO A 232 -6.75 -22.12 15.28
C PRO A 232 -6.40 -21.46 16.61
N HIS A 233 -6.66 -20.16 16.70
CA HIS A 233 -6.58 -19.36 17.93
C HIS A 233 -5.18 -19.31 18.56
N SER A 234 -4.15 -19.31 17.72
CA SER A 234 -2.75 -19.27 18.15
C SER A 234 -1.98 -18.06 17.60
N ASN A 235 -2.67 -16.93 17.43
CA ASN A 235 -2.08 -15.70 16.93
C ASN A 235 -1.15 -15.08 17.99
N GLY A 236 0.06 -14.68 17.62
CA GLY A 236 1.05 -14.09 18.53
C GLY A 236 1.53 -12.72 18.05
N SER A 237 2.83 -12.58 17.81
CA SER A 237 3.43 -11.40 17.16
C SER A 237 3.77 -11.62 15.69
N GLN A 238 3.93 -12.88 15.25
CA GLN A 238 4.35 -13.16 13.89
C GLN A 238 3.26 -12.82 12.87
N PHE A 239 3.68 -12.23 11.75
CA PHE A 239 2.81 -11.80 10.68
C PHE A 239 3.40 -12.19 9.32
N TYR A 240 2.56 -12.17 8.30
CA TYR A 240 2.98 -12.29 6.92
C TYR A 240 2.41 -11.17 6.05
N ILE A 241 3.09 -10.93 4.93
CA ILE A 241 2.62 -10.09 3.84
C ILE A 241 2.54 -10.96 2.59
N THR A 242 1.38 -11.04 1.95
CA THR A 242 1.22 -11.84 0.74
C THR A 242 1.99 -11.22 -0.43
N LEU A 243 2.62 -12.06 -1.25
CA LEU A 243 3.33 -11.66 -2.47
C LEU A 243 2.46 -11.89 -3.71
N GLN A 244 1.40 -12.68 -3.59
CA GLN A 244 0.38 -12.91 -4.62
C GLN A 244 -0.96 -13.29 -3.97
N PRO A 245 -2.07 -13.41 -4.72
CA PRO A 245 -3.30 -13.97 -4.18
C PRO A 245 -3.08 -15.38 -3.60
N THR A 246 -3.45 -15.59 -2.33
CA THR A 246 -3.29 -16.84 -1.59
C THR A 246 -4.62 -17.29 -0.96
N LEU A 247 -5.67 -17.42 -1.78
CA LEU A 247 -7.05 -17.74 -1.35
C LEU A 247 -7.18 -19.00 -0.46
N TRP A 248 -6.23 -19.93 -0.53
CA TRP A 248 -6.21 -21.11 0.35
C TRP A 248 -5.94 -20.76 1.83
N MET A 249 -5.42 -19.57 2.12
CA MET A 249 -5.25 -19.05 3.48
C MET A 249 -6.56 -18.54 4.08
N ASP A 250 -7.58 -18.29 3.25
CA ASP A 250 -8.88 -17.81 3.72
C ASP A 250 -9.46 -18.79 4.74
N ARG A 251 -10.05 -18.24 5.81
CA ARG A 251 -10.64 -18.99 6.94
C ARG A 251 -9.67 -19.81 7.80
N SER A 252 -8.37 -19.75 7.51
CA SER A 252 -7.32 -20.38 8.32
C SER A 252 -6.40 -19.36 8.99
N TYR A 253 -6.23 -18.20 8.35
CA TYR A 253 -5.41 -17.11 8.85
C TYR A 253 -6.19 -15.80 8.83
N VAL A 254 -6.03 -15.00 9.88
CA VAL A 254 -6.68 -13.70 10.01
C VAL A 254 -5.91 -12.67 9.17
N ALA A 255 -6.52 -12.20 8.09
CA ALA A 255 -6.08 -10.97 7.42
C ALA A 255 -6.69 -9.75 8.12
N PHE A 256 -5.84 -8.77 8.44
CA PHE A 256 -6.25 -7.62 9.27
C PHE A 256 -5.71 -6.28 8.75
N GLY A 257 -5.09 -6.28 7.57
CA GLY A 257 -4.58 -5.06 6.95
C GLY A 257 -4.02 -5.31 5.56
N GLN A 258 -3.37 -4.28 5.02
CA GLN A 258 -2.70 -4.33 3.73
C GLN A 258 -1.54 -3.35 3.66
N VAL A 259 -0.56 -3.63 2.80
CA VAL A 259 0.46 -2.66 2.40
C VAL A 259 -0.17 -1.67 1.43
N VAL A 260 0.05 -0.38 1.69
CA VAL A 260 -0.43 0.72 0.86
C VAL A 260 0.70 1.49 0.17
N GLU A 261 1.91 1.49 0.74
CA GLU A 261 3.12 2.14 0.20
C GLU A 261 4.34 1.21 0.31
N GLY A 262 5.29 1.34 -0.62
CA GLY A 262 6.53 0.55 -0.62
C GLY A 262 6.48 -0.69 -1.50
N VAL A 263 5.93 -0.58 -2.72
CA VAL A 263 5.84 -1.69 -3.68
C VAL A 263 7.24 -2.22 -4.01
N ASP A 264 8.19 -1.31 -4.23
CA ASP A 264 9.58 -1.67 -4.53
C ASP A 264 10.28 -2.30 -3.31
N VAL A 265 9.95 -1.88 -2.08
CA VAL A 265 10.47 -2.46 -0.84
C VAL A 265 10.02 -3.91 -0.69
N LEU A 266 8.71 -4.17 -0.88
CA LEU A 266 8.18 -5.52 -0.83
C LEU A 266 8.74 -6.41 -1.95
N ARG A 267 8.99 -5.85 -3.14
CA ARG A 267 9.67 -6.56 -4.23
C ARG A 267 11.10 -6.96 -3.84
N ARG A 268 11.88 -6.04 -3.27
CA ARG A 268 13.26 -6.34 -2.83
C ARG A 268 13.30 -7.39 -1.72
N LEU A 269 12.31 -7.41 -0.81
CA LEU A 269 12.16 -8.47 0.19
C LEU A 269 11.88 -9.84 -0.47
N GLU A 270 11.03 -9.89 -1.48
CA GLU A 270 10.73 -11.12 -2.24
C GLU A 270 11.94 -11.63 -3.03
N GLU A 271 12.74 -10.73 -3.60
CA GLU A 271 13.95 -11.04 -4.37
C GLU A 271 15.16 -11.42 -3.49
N ALA A 272 15.03 -11.35 -2.16
CA ALA A 272 16.09 -11.70 -1.24
C ALA A 272 16.57 -13.14 -1.46
N VAL A 273 17.89 -13.34 -1.51
CA VAL A 273 18.48 -14.66 -1.70
C VAL A 273 18.21 -15.53 -0.46
N THR A 274 17.54 -16.67 -0.64
CA THR A 274 17.18 -17.58 0.46
C THR A 274 17.93 -18.92 0.42
N CYS A 275 17.91 -19.63 1.54
CA CYS A 275 18.25 -21.04 1.68
C CYS A 275 17.16 -21.70 2.53
N ASN A 276 16.40 -22.64 1.96
CA ASN A 276 15.20 -23.22 2.60
C ASN A 276 14.23 -22.13 3.11
N GLU A 277 13.88 -21.18 2.23
CA GLU A 277 12.99 -20.04 2.51
C GLU A 277 13.52 -19.04 3.55
N ARG A 278 14.69 -19.26 4.14
CA ARG A 278 15.32 -18.31 5.06
C ARG A 278 16.25 -17.36 4.31
N PRO A 279 16.12 -16.03 4.45
CA PRO A 279 17.07 -15.08 3.87
C PRO A 279 18.51 -15.36 4.30
N LYS A 280 19.45 -15.31 3.34
CA LYS A 280 20.90 -15.46 3.60
C LYS A 280 21.50 -14.24 4.30
N TYR A 281 20.93 -13.08 4.02
CA TYR A 281 21.29 -11.80 4.62
C TYR A 281 20.09 -11.27 5.40
N ASP A 282 20.36 -10.55 6.48
CA ASP A 282 19.32 -9.99 7.32
C ASP A 282 18.42 -9.03 6.52
N CYS A 283 17.12 -9.27 6.62
CA CYS A 283 16.07 -8.38 6.18
C CYS A 283 15.41 -7.83 7.45
N LYS A 284 15.88 -6.67 7.94
CA LYS A 284 15.59 -6.16 9.28
C LYS A 284 14.58 -5.01 9.24
N ILE A 285 13.73 -4.95 10.25
CA ILE A 285 12.89 -3.79 10.57
C ILE A 285 13.74 -2.87 11.46
N VAL A 286 14.30 -1.81 10.89
CA VAL A 286 15.21 -0.90 11.62
C VAL A 286 14.48 0.18 12.41
N ASP A 287 13.28 0.55 11.96
CA ASP A 287 12.36 1.42 12.68
C ASP A 287 10.91 1.08 12.34
N CYS A 288 10.00 1.36 13.25
CA CYS A 288 8.56 1.14 13.04
C CYS A 288 7.73 1.99 14.01
N GLY A 289 6.49 2.25 13.64
CA GLY A 289 5.61 3.08 14.45
C GLY A 289 4.27 3.36 13.79
N VAL A 290 3.56 4.34 14.33
CA VAL A 290 2.33 4.90 13.73
C VAL A 290 2.73 5.96 12.71
N PHE A 291 2.04 5.96 11.56
CA PHE A 291 2.20 6.99 10.53
C PHE A 291 1.35 8.22 10.83
#